data_AF-A0A945I239-F1
#
_entry.id   AF-A0A945I239-F1
#
_cell.length_a   1.000
_cell.length_b   1.000
_cell.length_c   1.000
_cell.angle_alpha   90.00
_cell.angle_beta   90.00
_cell.angle_gamma   90.00
#
_symmetry.space_group_name_H-M   'P 1'
#
loop_
_entity.id
_entity.type
_entity.pdbx_description
1 polymer ?
#
loop_
_entity_poly.entity_id
_entity_poly.type
_entity_poly.pdbx_seq_one_letter_code
_entity_poly.pdbx_strand_id
1 'polypeptide(L)'
;MNVILTILILLCSTYAADIKPIYSEKQIKTILDNKYSSNTSTLEVLGIHFYENKEGIVLQLEIELNSNNINYIFEAMNALSEVGQYSKKTISKFIILAHNNELDVPSSYESDASCSIKYFIKSEITKSAWMKDCLSNSITQRKIENWSTFNMEKSNEIIN
;
A
#
# COMPACT_ATOMS: atom_id res chain seq x y z
N MET A 1 31.30 -36.95 27.53
CA MET A 1 30.64 -35.80 26.86
C MET A 1 31.17 -34.54 27.55
N ASN A 2 31.91 -33.71 26.81
CA ASN A 2 32.73 -32.65 27.39
C ASN A 2 31.83 -31.49 27.85
N VAL A 3 31.83 -31.13 29.14
CA VAL A 3 30.94 -30.08 29.70
C VAL A 3 31.10 -28.75 28.95
N ILE A 4 32.31 -28.48 28.46
CA ILE A 4 32.63 -27.33 27.60
C ILE A 4 31.85 -27.38 26.28
N LEU A 5 31.74 -28.56 25.66
CA LEU A 5 30.99 -28.75 24.41
C LEU A 5 29.48 -28.57 24.64
N THR A 6 28.96 -29.02 25.79
CA THR A 6 27.54 -28.85 26.15
C THR A 6 27.19 -27.38 26.38
N ILE A 7 28.07 -26.61 27.03
CA ILE A 7 27.89 -25.16 27.25
C ILE A 7 27.97 -24.39 25.93
N LEU A 8 28.87 -24.78 25.01
CA LEU A 8 28.99 -24.14 23.69
C LEU A 8 27.72 -24.32 22.85
N ILE A 9 27.11 -25.52 22.90
CA ILE A 9 25.86 -25.82 22.18
C ILE A 9 24.67 -25.03 22.77
N LEU A 10 24.64 -24.86 24.10
CA LEU A 10 23.59 -24.09 24.79
C LEU A 10 23.68 -22.58 24.51
N LEU A 11 24.88 -22.06 24.26
CA LEU A 11 25.10 -20.65 23.90
C LEU A 11 24.68 -20.37 22.45
N CYS A 12 24.89 -21.32 21.53
CA CYS A 12 24.50 -21.17 20.12
C CYS A 12 22.99 -21.20 19.87
N SER A 13 22.18 -21.86 20.72
CA SER A 13 20.72 -21.94 20.54
C SER A 13 19.98 -20.62 20.81
N THR A 14 20.64 -19.62 21.38
CA THR A 14 20.02 -18.31 21.70
C THR A 14 20.16 -17.25 20.60
N TYR A 15 20.83 -17.57 19.49
CA TYR A 15 21.01 -16.67 18.35
C TYR A 15 20.24 -17.12 17.11
N ALA A 16 19.01 -17.62 17.28
CA ALA A 16 18.04 -17.52 16.21
C ALA A 16 17.55 -16.07 16.19
N ALA A 17 18.36 -15.16 15.64
CA ALA A 17 17.83 -13.86 15.26
C ALA A 17 16.68 -14.12 14.27
N ASP A 18 15.48 -13.67 14.59
CA ASP A 18 14.35 -13.70 13.67
C ASP A 18 14.70 -12.82 12.47
N ILE A 19 15.35 -13.42 11.46
CA ILE A 19 15.62 -12.76 10.19
C ILE A 19 14.25 -12.56 9.54
N LYS A 20 13.73 -11.34 9.69
CA LYS A 20 12.51 -10.92 9.01
C LYS A 20 12.65 -11.24 7.52
N PRO A 21 11.67 -11.92 6.91
CA PRO A 21 11.75 -12.28 5.51
C PRO A 21 11.84 -11.02 4.66
N ILE A 22 12.66 -11.07 3.62
CA ILE A 22 12.78 -10.00 2.63
C ILE A 22 12.24 -10.54 1.31
N TYR A 23 11.16 -9.93 0.81
CA TYR A 23 10.43 -10.39 -0.36
C TYR A 23 10.77 -9.57 -1.61
N SER A 24 10.94 -10.28 -2.73
CA SER A 24 10.95 -9.67 -4.06
C SER A 24 9.55 -9.18 -4.46
N GLU A 25 9.48 -8.28 -5.44
CA GLU A 25 8.21 -7.80 -6.00
C GLU A 25 7.31 -8.95 -6.45
N LYS A 26 7.88 -10.00 -7.07
CA LYS A 26 7.14 -11.22 -7.46
C LYS A 26 6.52 -11.94 -6.26
N GLN A 27 7.26 -12.07 -5.16
CA GLN A 27 6.74 -12.71 -3.95
C GLN A 27 5.65 -11.86 -3.28
N ILE A 28 5.81 -10.54 -3.25
CA ILE A 28 4.78 -9.63 -2.74
C ILE A 28 3.48 -9.78 -3.54
N LYS A 29 3.57 -9.80 -4.88
CA LYS A 29 2.40 -10.05 -5.75
C LYS A 29 1.69 -11.35 -5.37
N THR A 30 2.43 -12.45 -5.28
CA THR A 30 1.85 -13.75 -4.89
C THR A 30 1.21 -13.73 -3.50
N ILE A 31 1.79 -13.03 -2.52
CA ILE A 31 1.19 -12.92 -1.17
C ILE A 31 -0.13 -12.17 -1.23
N LEU A 32 -0.17 -11.04 -1.94
CA LEU A 32 -1.38 -10.24 -2.10
C LEU A 32 -2.45 -11.01 -2.90
N ASP A 33 -2.09 -11.63 -4.03
CA ASP A 33 -3.00 -12.47 -4.83
C ASP A 33 -3.64 -13.56 -3.95
N ASN A 34 -2.84 -14.28 -3.17
CA ASN A 34 -3.33 -15.33 -2.29
C ASN A 34 -4.26 -14.80 -1.18
N LYS A 35 -3.99 -13.59 -0.65
CA LYS A 35 -4.82 -12.95 0.38
C LYS A 35 -6.26 -12.72 -0.12
N TYR A 36 -6.38 -12.31 -1.38
CA TYR A 36 -7.67 -11.96 -2.00
C TYR A 36 -8.32 -13.10 -2.80
N SER A 37 -7.60 -14.19 -3.04
CA SER A 37 -8.13 -15.38 -3.73
C SER A 37 -9.08 -16.24 -2.86
N SER A 38 -9.26 -15.91 -1.59
CA SER A 38 -10.23 -16.61 -0.73
C SER A 38 -11.67 -16.19 -1.05
N ASN A 39 -12.59 -17.15 -1.09
CA ASN A 39 -14.04 -16.94 -1.28
C ASN A 39 -14.70 -16.04 -0.21
N THR A 40 -13.93 -15.53 0.76
CA THR A 40 -14.36 -14.65 1.84
C THR A 40 -13.98 -13.18 1.60
N SER A 41 -13.17 -12.88 0.59
CA SER A 41 -12.81 -11.50 0.27
C SER A 41 -13.99 -10.79 -0.40
N THR A 42 -14.32 -9.59 0.06
CA THR A 42 -15.31 -8.72 -0.60
C THR A 42 -14.69 -7.91 -1.75
N LEU A 43 -13.36 -7.89 -1.82
CA LEU A 43 -12.57 -7.19 -2.82
C LEU A 43 -12.04 -8.20 -3.85
N GLU A 44 -12.34 -7.96 -5.11
CA GLU A 44 -11.74 -8.69 -6.23
C GLU A 44 -10.49 -7.93 -6.68
N VAL A 45 -9.35 -8.61 -6.77
CA VAL A 45 -8.10 -8.00 -7.26
C VAL A 45 -8.05 -8.09 -8.77
N LEU A 46 -7.97 -6.94 -9.42
CA LEU A 46 -7.80 -6.82 -10.86
C LEU A 46 -6.32 -6.76 -11.26
N GLY A 47 -5.48 -6.20 -10.38
CA GLY A 47 -4.07 -5.99 -10.68
C GLY A 47 -3.22 -5.61 -9.48
N ILE A 48 -1.96 -6.02 -9.52
CA ILE A 48 -0.93 -5.60 -8.57
C ILE A 48 0.26 -5.09 -9.38
N HIS A 49 0.64 -3.84 -9.18
CA HIS A 49 1.65 -3.17 -9.99
C HIS A 49 2.76 -2.59 -9.12
N PHE A 50 3.98 -2.72 -9.65
CA PHE A 50 5.15 -2.02 -9.16
C PHE A 50 5.65 -1.11 -10.27
N TYR A 51 5.93 0.14 -9.94
CA TYR A 51 6.56 1.09 -10.85
C TYR A 51 7.36 2.11 -10.06
N GLU A 52 8.29 2.78 -10.73
CA GLU A 52 9.10 3.83 -10.14
C GLU A 52 8.52 5.21 -10.47
N ASN A 53 8.47 6.09 -9.47
CA ASN A 53 8.22 7.52 -9.63
C ASN A 53 9.44 8.32 -9.10
N LYS A 54 9.32 9.65 -9.03
CA LYS A 54 10.41 10.52 -8.54
C LYS A 54 10.78 10.28 -7.07
N GLU A 55 9.88 9.73 -6.27
CA GLU A 55 10.04 9.47 -4.83
C GLU A 55 10.47 8.02 -4.53
N GLY A 56 10.43 7.14 -5.53
CA GLY A 56 10.90 5.76 -5.44
C GLY A 56 9.86 4.77 -5.97
N ILE A 57 9.86 3.57 -5.41
CA ILE A 57 8.96 2.50 -5.86
C ILE A 57 7.57 2.75 -5.31
N VAL A 58 6.57 2.57 -6.16
CA VAL A 58 5.16 2.59 -5.84
C VAL A 58 4.63 1.17 -5.93
N LEU A 59 3.88 0.74 -4.91
CA LEU A 59 3.07 -0.47 -4.95
C LEU A 59 1.60 -0.10 -5.08
N GLN A 60 1.01 -0.47 -6.20
CA GLN A 60 -0.39 -0.23 -6.51
C GLN A 60 -1.20 -1.52 -6.45
N LEU A 61 -2.34 -1.48 -5.76
CA LEU A 61 -3.36 -2.51 -5.74
C LEU A 61 -4.61 -2.00 -6.47
N GLU A 62 -5.01 -2.71 -7.51
CA GLU A 62 -6.21 -2.43 -8.29
C GLU A 62 -7.29 -3.45 -7.96
N ILE A 63 -8.48 -2.95 -7.58
CA ILE A 63 -9.58 -3.75 -7.07
C ILE A 63 -10.91 -3.36 -7.73
N GLU A 64 -11.82 -4.33 -7.82
CA GLU A 64 -13.23 -4.11 -8.15
C GLU A 64 -14.05 -4.11 -6.86
N LEU A 65 -14.96 -3.14 -6.73
CA LEU A 65 -15.84 -2.99 -5.59
C LEU A 65 -17.21 -3.59 -5.89
N ASN A 66 -17.60 -4.57 -5.09
CA ASN A 66 -18.95 -5.13 -5.12
C ASN A 66 -19.97 -4.33 -4.29
N SER A 67 -19.51 -3.28 -3.59
CA SER A 67 -20.36 -2.37 -2.80
C SER A 67 -19.67 -1.02 -2.55
N ASN A 68 -20.45 0.01 -2.22
CA ASN A 68 -19.96 1.36 -1.89
C ASN A 68 -19.32 1.47 -0.48
N ASN A 69 -18.87 0.37 0.12
CA ASN A 69 -18.33 0.35 1.48
C ASN A 69 -16.88 0.85 1.54
N ILE A 70 -16.64 2.04 2.08
CA ILE A 70 -15.31 2.66 2.23
C ILE A 70 -14.29 1.87 3.07
N ASN A 71 -14.71 0.81 3.76
CA ASN A 71 -13.81 -0.06 4.53
C ASN A 71 -12.70 -0.68 3.67
N TYR A 72 -12.89 -0.80 2.35
CA TYR A 72 -11.86 -1.30 1.44
C TYR A 72 -10.55 -0.52 1.53
N ILE A 73 -10.60 0.79 1.81
CA ILE A 73 -9.41 1.63 1.89
C ILE A 73 -8.52 1.15 3.04
N PHE A 74 -9.12 0.89 4.21
CA PHE A 74 -8.41 0.38 5.38
C PHE A 74 -7.88 -1.03 5.15
N GLU A 75 -8.71 -1.89 4.56
CA GLU A 75 -8.33 -3.28 4.28
C GLU A 75 -7.15 -3.36 3.31
N ALA A 76 -7.22 -2.64 2.19
CA ALA A 76 -6.16 -2.61 1.19
C ALA A 76 -4.89 -1.91 1.70
N MET A 77 -5.00 -0.75 2.38
CA MET A 77 -3.81 -0.08 2.95
C MET A 77 -3.14 -0.92 4.04
N ASN A 78 -3.91 -1.68 4.83
CA ASN A 78 -3.35 -2.64 5.77
C ASN A 78 -2.59 -3.75 5.03
N ALA A 79 -3.20 -4.37 4.01
CA ALA A 79 -2.57 -5.43 3.23
C ALA A 79 -1.27 -4.96 2.56
N LEU A 80 -1.28 -3.76 1.98
CA LEU A 80 -0.10 -3.13 1.39
C LEU A 80 1.00 -2.86 2.43
N SER A 81 0.63 -2.42 3.64
CA SER A 81 1.56 -2.20 4.75
C SER A 81 2.17 -3.51 5.27
N GLU A 82 1.36 -4.57 5.37
CA GLU A 82 1.78 -5.90 5.81
C GLU A 82 2.90 -6.44 4.94
N VAL A 83 2.75 -6.38 3.61
CA VAL A 83 3.75 -6.88 2.66
C VAL A 83 4.88 -5.88 2.41
N GLY A 84 4.57 -4.58 2.41
CA GLY A 84 5.50 -3.54 2.03
C GLY A 84 6.65 -3.35 3.02
N GLN A 85 6.41 -3.59 4.32
CA GLN A 85 7.46 -3.52 5.35
C GLN A 85 8.58 -4.57 5.15
N TYR A 86 8.29 -5.63 4.39
CA TYR A 86 9.20 -6.75 4.10
C TYR A 86 9.74 -6.71 2.67
N SER A 87 9.50 -5.63 1.93
CA SER A 87 9.99 -5.51 0.56
C SER A 87 11.51 -5.39 0.51
N LYS A 88 12.14 -6.10 -0.43
CA LYS A 88 13.58 -6.03 -0.71
C LYS A 88 14.04 -4.63 -1.12
N LYS A 89 13.17 -3.90 -1.82
CA LYS A 89 13.41 -2.51 -2.18
C LYS A 89 12.42 -1.64 -1.41
N THR A 90 12.86 -0.49 -0.93
CA THR A 90 12.01 0.45 -0.20
C THR A 90 10.86 0.92 -1.09
N ILE A 91 9.63 0.66 -0.63
CA ILE A 91 8.42 1.21 -1.24
C ILE A 91 8.19 2.58 -0.62
N SER A 92 8.03 3.58 -1.48
CA SER A 92 7.78 4.97 -1.10
C SER A 92 6.29 5.26 -0.93
N LYS A 93 5.45 4.69 -1.81
CA LYS A 93 4.00 4.93 -1.83
C LYS A 93 3.21 3.64 -1.98
N PHE A 94 2.04 3.66 -1.37
CA PHE A 94 0.95 2.73 -1.61
C PHE A 94 -0.15 3.43 -2.38
N ILE A 95 -0.66 2.79 -3.44
CA ILE A 95 -1.79 3.30 -4.21
C ILE A 95 -2.89 2.24 -4.27
N ILE A 96 -4.13 2.68 -4.07
CA ILE A 96 -5.32 1.89 -4.36
C ILE A 96 -5.99 2.51 -5.58
N LEU A 97 -6.35 1.66 -6.53
CA LEU A 97 -7.24 1.99 -7.63
C LEU A 97 -8.50 1.12 -7.51
N ALA A 98 -9.63 1.73 -7.16
CA ALA A 98 -10.87 1.03 -6.89
C ALA A 98 -11.89 1.34 -7.97
N HIS A 99 -12.23 0.32 -8.74
CA HIS A 99 -13.28 0.36 -9.76
C HIS A 99 -14.63 0.07 -9.11
N ASN A 100 -15.65 0.73 -9.64
CA ASN A 100 -17.03 0.49 -9.28
C ASN A 100 -17.81 0.47 -10.58
N ASN A 101 -18.51 -0.62 -10.85
CA ASN A 101 -19.35 -0.81 -12.03
C ASN A 101 -20.36 0.34 -12.29
N GLU A 102 -20.72 1.13 -11.28
CA GLU A 102 -21.62 2.28 -11.42
C GLU A 102 -20.92 3.60 -11.84
N LEU A 103 -19.58 3.65 -11.80
CA LEU A 103 -18.79 4.87 -12.03
C LEU A 103 -17.75 4.65 -13.15
N ASP A 104 -17.77 5.52 -14.16
CA ASP A 104 -16.81 5.49 -15.28
C ASP A 104 -15.35 5.80 -14.87
N VAL A 105 -15.14 6.31 -13.65
CA VAL A 105 -13.84 6.76 -13.17
C VAL A 105 -13.52 6.04 -11.86
N PRO A 106 -12.42 5.27 -11.80
CA PRO A 106 -12.04 4.60 -10.58
C PRO A 106 -11.70 5.62 -9.49
N SER A 107 -12.10 5.31 -8.27
CA SER A 107 -11.63 6.04 -7.09
C SER A 107 -10.17 5.67 -6.84
N SER A 108 -9.36 6.64 -6.41
CA SER A 108 -7.96 6.34 -6.08
C SER A 108 -7.50 7.04 -4.82
N TYR A 109 -6.69 6.31 -4.08
CA TYR A 109 -6.07 6.75 -2.85
C TYR A 109 -4.59 6.47 -2.89
N GLU A 110 -3.78 7.44 -2.46
CA GLU A 110 -2.34 7.30 -2.30
C GLU A 110 -1.96 7.57 -0.86
N SER A 111 -1.03 6.78 -0.35
CA SER A 111 -0.44 7.01 0.95
C SER A 111 1.06 6.85 0.95
N ASP A 112 1.74 7.66 1.77
CA ASP A 112 3.14 7.41 2.12
C ASP A 112 3.26 6.04 2.78
N ALA A 113 4.12 5.19 2.21
CA ALA A 113 4.26 3.81 2.66
C ALA A 113 4.81 3.74 4.09
N SER A 114 5.78 4.60 4.42
CA SER A 114 6.37 4.63 5.76
C SER A 114 5.33 5.05 6.80
N CYS A 115 4.50 6.04 6.48
CA CYS A 115 3.43 6.49 7.37
C CYS A 115 2.32 5.46 7.53
N SER A 116 1.90 4.80 6.45
CA SER A 116 0.92 3.70 6.53
C SER A 116 1.44 2.56 7.41
N ILE A 117 2.71 2.18 7.29
CA ILE A 117 3.33 1.17 8.17
C ILE A 117 3.32 1.62 9.64
N LYS A 118 3.59 2.91 9.93
CA LYS A 118 3.51 3.44 11.31
C LYS A 118 2.13 3.24 11.92
N TYR A 119 1.07 3.43 11.15
CA TYR A 119 -0.31 3.22 11.62
C TYR A 119 -0.68 1.74 11.69
N PHE A 120 -0.68 1.04 10.56
CA PHE A 120 -1.24 -0.31 10.44
C PHE A 120 -0.41 -1.39 11.13
N ILE A 121 0.91 -1.23 11.16
CA ILE A 121 1.81 -2.28 11.66
C ILE A 121 2.37 -1.93 13.03
N LYS A 122 2.82 -0.68 13.21
CA LYS A 122 3.57 -0.30 14.41
C LYS A 122 2.73 0.36 15.49
N SER A 123 1.49 0.75 15.18
CA SER A 123 0.61 1.50 16.11
C SER A 123 1.27 2.77 16.68
N GLU A 124 2.15 3.42 15.90
CA GLU A 124 2.91 4.60 16.32
C GLU A 124 2.11 5.92 16.15
N ILE A 125 1.08 5.91 15.31
CA ILE A 125 0.23 7.07 15.04
C ILE A 125 -1.25 6.68 15.12
N THR A 126 -2.13 7.67 15.36
CA THR A 126 -3.57 7.43 15.42
C THR A 126 -4.18 7.29 14.02
N LYS A 127 -5.36 6.66 13.95
CA LYS A 127 -6.18 6.63 12.73
C LYS A 127 -6.39 8.03 12.15
N SER A 128 -6.71 9.01 12.99
CA SER A 128 -6.94 10.39 12.55
C SER A 128 -5.68 11.02 11.96
N ALA A 129 -4.50 10.78 12.55
CA ALA A 129 -3.24 11.27 12.03
C ALA A 129 -2.92 10.64 10.67
N TRP A 130 -3.06 9.32 10.55
CA TRP A 130 -2.87 8.63 9.28
C TRP A 130 -3.82 9.12 8.18
N MET A 131 -5.12 9.22 8.48
CA MET A 131 -6.12 9.68 7.50
C MET A 131 -5.86 11.13 7.04
N LYS A 132 -5.39 12.00 7.93
CA LYS A 132 -5.21 13.42 7.64
C LYS A 132 -3.88 13.71 6.97
N ASP A 133 -2.80 13.15 7.50
CA ASP A 133 -1.44 13.56 7.16
C ASP A 133 -0.81 12.64 6.12
N CYS A 134 -1.40 11.46 5.88
CA CYS A 134 -0.75 10.41 5.09
C CYS A 134 -1.62 9.83 3.97
N LEU A 135 -2.92 10.09 3.94
CA LEU A 135 -3.83 9.57 2.91
C LEU A 135 -4.31 10.74 2.04
N SER A 136 -4.16 10.59 0.72
CA SER A 136 -4.65 11.53 -0.28
C SER A 136 -5.51 10.80 -1.31
N ASN A 137 -6.45 11.50 -1.94
CA ASN A 137 -7.26 10.99 -3.05
C ASN A 137 -6.58 11.31 -4.40
N SER A 138 -5.55 10.53 -4.75
CA SER A 138 -4.51 10.88 -5.75
C SER A 138 -4.96 11.05 -7.20
N ILE A 139 -5.93 10.29 -7.71
CA ILE A 139 -6.41 10.44 -9.09
C ILE A 139 -7.56 11.45 -9.18
N THR A 140 -8.44 11.47 -8.19
CA THR A 140 -9.53 12.45 -8.14
C THR A 140 -8.95 13.86 -7.97
N GLN A 141 -7.93 14.05 -7.15
CA GLN A 141 -7.23 15.33 -7.02
C GLN A 141 -6.52 15.73 -8.30
N ARG A 142 -5.68 14.86 -8.91
CA ARG A 142 -5.01 15.20 -10.18
C ARG A 142 -6.00 15.49 -11.32
N LYS A 143 -7.14 14.79 -11.37
CA LYS A 143 -8.20 15.07 -12.36
C LYS A 143 -8.88 16.40 -12.08
N ILE A 144 -9.17 16.72 -10.81
CA ILE A 144 -9.73 18.02 -10.39
C ILE A 144 -8.72 19.16 -10.67
N GLU A 145 -7.45 18.97 -10.37
CA GLU A 145 -6.36 19.93 -10.61
C GLU A 145 -6.12 20.17 -12.10
N ASN A 146 -6.12 19.10 -12.92
CA ASN A 146 -6.03 19.25 -14.37
C ASN A 146 -7.27 19.98 -14.93
N TRP A 147 -8.46 19.71 -14.39
CA TRP A 147 -9.69 20.42 -14.78
C TRP A 147 -9.70 21.89 -14.34
N SER A 148 -9.24 22.21 -13.13
CA SER A 148 -9.17 23.59 -12.65
C SER A 148 -8.13 24.38 -13.44
N THR A 149 -6.96 23.77 -13.72
CA THR A 149 -5.90 24.36 -14.54
C THR A 149 -6.40 24.65 -15.97
N PHE A 150 -7.04 23.67 -16.61
CA PHE A 150 -7.63 23.84 -17.95
C PHE A 150 -8.67 24.98 -18.00
N ASN A 151 -9.55 25.06 -17.01
CA ASN A 151 -10.56 26.13 -16.96
C ASN A 151 -9.94 27.51 -16.68
N MET A 152 -8.86 27.57 -15.90
CA MET A 152 -8.14 28.82 -15.61
C MET A 152 -7.37 29.33 -16.83
N GLU A 153 -6.72 28.43 -17.59
CA GLU A 153 -6.10 28.76 -18.88
C GLU A 153 -7.13 29.28 -19.88
N LYS A 154 -8.26 28.58 -20.03
CA LYS A 154 -9.37 29.01 -20.90
C LYS A 154 -9.97 30.35 -20.49
N SER A 155 -10.09 30.63 -19.19
CA SER A 155 -10.53 31.94 -18.68
C SER A 155 -9.59 33.06 -19.09
N ASN A 156 -8.28 32.83 -19.05
CA ASN A 156 -7.27 33.83 -19.39
C ASN A 156 -7.15 34.08 -20.90
N GLU A 157 -7.52 33.12 -21.74
CA GLU A 157 -7.66 33.31 -23.19
C GLU A 157 -8.86 34.19 -23.59
N ILE A 158 -9.89 34.28 -22.74
CA ILE A 158 -11.10 35.07 -23.04
C ILE A 158 -10.93 36.56 -22.64
N ILE A 159 -9.95 36.87 -21.78
CA ILE A 159 -9.73 38.22 -21.22
C ILE A 159 -8.62 38.99 -21.97
N ASN A 160 -7.90 38.34 -22.89
CA ASN A 160 -6.93 38.97 -23.80
C ASN A 160 -7.47 39.06 -25.23
#